data_AF-A0A372J299-F1
#
_entry.id   AF-A0A372J299-F1
#
_cell.length_a   1.000
_cell.length_b   1.000
_cell.length_c   1.000
_cell.angle_alpha   90.00
_cell.angle_beta   90.00
_cell.angle_gamma   90.00
#
_symmetry.space_group_name_H-M   'P 1'
#
loop_
_entity.id
_entity.type
_entity.pdbx_description
1 polymer ?
#
loop_
_entity_poly.entity_id
_entity_poly.type
_entity_poly.pdbx_seq_one_letter_code
_entity_poly.pdbx_strand_id
1 'polypeptide(L)'
;MTTVSSASPAFSGNDPANRLYGPLPDVAGDAGYDGDHPARVGFFTDTSVCIGCKACEVACKEWNMLPMDDADGVRDRMGLTGMSYDNTGMLGANSWRHVAFVEQSRPVDLPMPGVGLPGAGGTPGAHGLADGSQTRQDSVLNAEALAEFDPQTGRSADREIRWLMSSDVCKHCTHAGCLDVCPTGALFRTEFGTVVVQGDICNGCGYCVPACPYGVIDQRKDDGRVFKCTLCYDRTLDGLMPACATACPTESIQFGNLDELQARADARLATLKEQGVQTARLYGRDEGDGVGGAGAFFLLLDEPEVYGLPPDPVVPTRDLPALWKSAGAAAAVMLGVIASAVLGSRRPR
;
A
#
# COMPACT_ATOMS: atom_id res chain seq x y z
N MET A 1 -14.58 -2.40 17.94
CA MET A 1 -15.86 -3.09 17.73
C MET A 1 -16.58 -2.40 16.59
N THR A 2 -16.44 -2.96 15.39
CA THR A 2 -17.40 -2.94 14.28
C THR A 2 -16.86 -3.97 13.29
N THR A 3 -17.24 -5.23 13.54
CA THR A 3 -17.07 -6.33 12.59
C THR A 3 -18.09 -6.12 11.48
N VAL A 4 -17.72 -5.34 10.47
CA VAL A 4 -18.43 -5.36 9.19
C VAL A 4 -17.57 -6.17 8.24
N SER A 5 -17.83 -7.47 8.24
CA SER A 5 -17.46 -8.35 7.14
C SER A 5 -18.49 -8.17 6.03
N SER A 6 -18.10 -8.39 4.77
CA SER A 6 -18.96 -8.64 3.60
C SER A 6 -20.18 -9.56 3.89
N ALA A 7 -20.11 -10.41 4.92
CA ALA A 7 -21.21 -11.26 5.40
C ALA A 7 -22.16 -10.59 6.41
N SER A 8 -21.97 -9.29 6.73
CA SER A 8 -22.84 -8.59 7.66
C SER A 8 -24.18 -8.32 6.99
N PRO A 9 -25.31 -8.81 7.57
CA PRO A 9 -26.65 -8.59 7.01
C PRO A 9 -27.08 -7.10 6.95
N ALA A 10 -26.22 -6.18 7.42
CA ALA A 10 -26.43 -4.74 7.30
C ALA A 10 -26.27 -4.22 5.85
N PHE A 11 -25.63 -4.96 4.95
CA PHE A 11 -25.46 -4.58 3.54
C PHE A 11 -26.05 -5.61 2.56
N SER A 12 -27.05 -6.38 2.98
CA SER A 12 -27.84 -7.19 2.05
C SER A 12 -28.84 -6.30 1.29
N GLY A 13 -28.37 -5.62 0.25
CA GLY A 13 -29.21 -4.82 -0.62
C GLY A 13 -28.40 -4.09 -1.68
N ASN A 14 -28.91 -4.08 -2.92
CA ASN A 14 -28.52 -3.11 -3.93
C ASN A 14 -28.85 -1.70 -3.39
N ASP A 15 -27.93 -1.06 -2.68
CA ASP A 15 -28.00 0.37 -2.42
C ASP A 15 -27.31 1.11 -3.57
N PRO A 16 -28.06 1.65 -4.56
CA PRO A 16 -27.47 2.37 -5.68
C PRO A 16 -26.71 3.65 -5.25
N ALA A 17 -26.74 4.03 -3.96
CA ALA A 17 -26.06 5.22 -3.43
C ALA A 17 -24.54 5.06 -3.26
N ASN A 18 -24.00 3.85 -3.08
CA ASN A 18 -22.56 3.62 -2.79
C ASN A 18 -21.74 3.14 -3.99
N ARG A 19 -22.02 3.66 -5.20
CA ARG A 19 -21.26 3.29 -6.41
C ARG A 19 -19.90 3.99 -6.56
N LEU A 20 -19.66 5.03 -5.76
CA LEU A 20 -18.48 5.89 -5.92
C LEU A 20 -17.44 5.74 -4.80
N TYR A 21 -17.84 5.29 -3.61
CA TYR A 21 -16.97 5.08 -2.45
C TYR A 21 -17.70 4.27 -1.37
N GLY A 22 -16.94 3.76 -0.39
CA GLY A 22 -17.45 3.04 0.78
C GLY A 22 -17.48 1.51 0.62
N PRO A 23 -18.13 0.79 1.53
CA PRO A 23 -18.24 -0.68 1.45
C PRO A 23 -19.06 -1.10 0.24
N LEU A 24 -18.57 -2.11 -0.48
CA LEU A 24 -19.29 -2.76 -1.58
C LEU A 24 -19.38 -4.27 -1.32
N PRO A 25 -20.59 -4.82 -1.08
CA PRO A 25 -20.77 -6.22 -0.67
C PRO A 25 -20.29 -7.22 -1.71
N ASP A 26 -20.51 -6.90 -2.98
CA ASP A 26 -20.15 -7.77 -4.10
C ASP A 26 -19.49 -6.97 -5.21
N VAL A 27 -18.17 -6.89 -5.16
CA VAL A 27 -17.35 -6.13 -6.13
C VAL A 27 -17.39 -6.73 -7.53
N ALA A 28 -17.55 -8.05 -7.64
CA ALA A 28 -17.58 -8.72 -8.93
C ALA A 28 -18.99 -8.66 -9.55
N GLY A 29 -20.03 -8.88 -8.76
CA GLY A 29 -21.41 -8.64 -9.19
C GLY A 29 -21.65 -7.21 -9.68
N ASP A 30 -21.18 -6.19 -8.95
CA ASP A 30 -21.30 -4.78 -9.39
C ASP A 30 -20.52 -4.49 -10.69
N ALA A 31 -19.51 -5.30 -11.00
CA ALA A 31 -18.76 -5.25 -12.25
C ALA A 31 -19.42 -6.04 -13.41
N GLY A 32 -20.59 -6.64 -13.18
CA GLY A 32 -21.39 -7.35 -14.18
C GLY A 32 -21.16 -8.86 -14.24
N TYR A 33 -20.48 -9.44 -13.25
CA TYR A 33 -20.40 -10.90 -13.12
C TYR A 33 -21.58 -11.41 -12.30
N ASP A 34 -22.76 -11.56 -12.91
CA ASP A 34 -23.97 -11.97 -12.20
C ASP A 34 -23.97 -13.46 -11.81
N GLY A 35 -24.33 -13.76 -10.55
CA GLY A 35 -24.97 -15.01 -10.12
C GLY A 35 -24.13 -16.28 -9.95
N ASP A 36 -22.89 -16.34 -10.46
CA ASP A 36 -22.03 -17.55 -10.37
C ASP A 36 -20.51 -17.22 -10.37
N HIS A 37 -20.11 -16.02 -9.95
CA HIS A 37 -18.68 -15.67 -9.88
C HIS A 37 -18.00 -16.25 -8.62
N PRO A 38 -16.68 -16.51 -8.67
CA PRO A 38 -15.92 -16.95 -7.51
C PRO A 38 -15.94 -15.91 -6.38
N ALA A 39 -15.69 -16.37 -5.15
CA ALA A 39 -15.47 -15.47 -4.02
C ALA A 39 -14.30 -14.51 -4.31
N ARG A 40 -14.40 -13.28 -3.80
CA ARG A 40 -13.31 -12.30 -3.94
C ARG A 40 -12.05 -12.84 -3.27
N VAL A 41 -10.95 -12.83 -4.01
CA VAL A 41 -9.64 -13.29 -3.51
C VAL A 41 -8.71 -12.11 -3.26
N GLY A 42 -7.68 -12.34 -2.46
CA GLY A 42 -6.79 -11.27 -2.05
C GLY A 42 -5.46 -11.72 -1.46
N PHE A 43 -4.71 -10.75 -0.95
CA PHE A 43 -3.53 -10.96 -0.12
C PHE A 43 -3.74 -10.43 1.29
N PHE A 44 -3.29 -11.21 2.28
CA PHE A 44 -2.98 -10.72 3.60
C PHE A 44 -1.46 -10.76 3.79
N THR A 45 -0.85 -9.59 3.98
CA THR A 45 0.59 -9.49 4.24
C THR A 45 0.86 -9.21 5.71
N ASP A 46 1.35 -10.19 6.46
CA ASP A 46 1.80 -10.04 7.84
C ASP A 46 3.28 -9.61 7.87
N THR A 47 3.54 -8.32 8.14
CA THR A 47 4.91 -7.81 8.20
C THR A 47 5.68 -8.29 9.42
N SER A 48 5.00 -8.82 10.44
CA SER A 48 5.65 -9.30 11.67
C SER A 48 6.49 -10.56 11.49
N VAL A 49 6.26 -11.30 10.40
CA VAL A 49 7.01 -12.51 10.04
C VAL A 49 7.75 -12.34 8.71
N CYS A 50 7.77 -11.13 8.14
CA CYS A 50 8.55 -10.81 6.96
C CYS A 50 10.04 -10.78 7.32
N ILE A 51 10.86 -11.59 6.63
CA ILE A 51 12.31 -11.64 6.84
C ILE A 51 13.10 -10.86 5.79
N GLY A 52 12.43 -10.08 4.94
CA GLY A 52 13.09 -9.26 3.93
C GLY A 52 13.81 -10.03 2.81
N CYS A 53 13.57 -11.33 2.63
CA CYS A 53 14.35 -12.17 1.71
C CYS A 53 14.25 -11.81 0.21
N LYS A 54 13.35 -10.90 -0.19
CA LYS A 54 13.06 -10.51 -1.59
C LYS A 54 12.63 -11.64 -2.54
N ALA A 55 12.40 -12.87 -2.05
CA ALA A 55 11.92 -13.98 -2.88
C ALA A 55 10.62 -13.67 -3.63
N CYS A 56 9.73 -12.90 -3.01
CA CYS A 56 8.48 -12.44 -3.61
C CYS A 56 8.68 -11.48 -4.79
N GLU A 57 9.72 -10.64 -4.78
CA GLU A 57 10.07 -9.77 -5.91
C GLU A 57 10.58 -10.59 -7.09
N VAL A 58 11.53 -11.49 -6.82
CA VAL A 58 12.15 -12.35 -7.83
C VAL A 58 11.10 -13.24 -8.49
N ALA A 59 10.25 -13.90 -7.70
CA ALA A 59 9.19 -14.75 -8.22
C ALA A 59 8.16 -13.96 -9.05
N CYS A 60 7.85 -12.71 -8.65
CA CYS A 60 6.97 -11.84 -9.40
C CYS A 60 7.57 -11.46 -10.75
N LYS A 61 8.86 -11.06 -10.78
CA LYS A 61 9.54 -10.70 -12.01
C LYS A 61 9.68 -11.90 -12.94
N GLU A 62 10.07 -13.05 -12.42
CA GLU A 62 10.23 -14.27 -13.22
C GLU A 62 8.90 -14.68 -13.86
N TRP A 63 7.85 -14.84 -13.06
CA TRP A 63 6.56 -15.29 -13.58
C TRP A 63 6.01 -14.35 -14.67
N ASN A 64 6.15 -13.04 -14.48
CA ASN A 64 5.60 -12.05 -15.40
C ASN A 64 6.60 -11.59 -16.48
N MET A 65 7.80 -12.20 -16.54
CA MET A 65 8.90 -11.81 -17.43
C MET A 65 9.18 -10.30 -17.39
N LEU A 66 9.16 -9.72 -16.19
CA LEU A 66 9.38 -8.28 -16.03
C LEU A 66 10.86 -7.94 -16.25
N PRO A 67 11.15 -6.80 -16.90
CA PRO A 67 12.51 -6.31 -17.00
C PRO A 67 13.16 -6.17 -15.62
N MET A 68 14.48 -6.34 -15.61
CA MET A 68 15.30 -5.93 -14.48
C MET A 68 15.51 -4.42 -14.59
N ASP A 69 15.35 -3.71 -13.49
CA ASP A 69 15.50 -2.26 -13.42
C ASP A 69 16.20 -1.92 -12.12
N ASP A 70 16.97 -0.84 -12.11
CA ASP A 70 17.40 -0.21 -10.87
C ASP A 70 16.27 0.62 -10.24
N ALA A 71 16.53 1.17 -9.05
CA ALA A 71 15.59 2.03 -8.33
C ALA A 71 15.20 3.31 -9.10
N ASP A 72 15.96 3.70 -10.14
CA ASP A 72 15.69 4.85 -11.01
C ASP A 72 14.91 4.45 -12.29
N GLY A 73 14.56 3.17 -12.43
CA GLY A 73 13.85 2.63 -13.59
C GLY A 73 14.72 2.49 -14.83
N VAL A 74 16.04 2.38 -14.67
CA VAL A 74 16.97 2.09 -15.76
C VAL A 74 16.99 0.59 -16.00
N ARG A 75 16.50 0.20 -17.18
CA ARG A 75 16.40 -1.21 -17.59
C ARG A 75 17.76 -1.90 -17.69
N ASP A 76 17.73 -3.20 -17.45
CA ASP A 76 18.83 -4.17 -17.52
C ASP A 76 20.04 -3.76 -16.68
N ARG A 77 19.78 -3.04 -15.58
CA ARG A 77 20.79 -2.61 -14.62
C ARG A 77 20.38 -3.05 -13.22
N MET A 78 21.29 -3.73 -12.53
CA MET A 78 21.17 -3.88 -11.08
C MET A 78 21.67 -2.57 -10.45
N GLY A 79 20.77 -1.82 -9.83
CA GLY A 79 21.15 -0.67 -9.02
C GLY A 79 21.22 -1.06 -7.56
N LEU A 80 22.41 -1.09 -6.99
CA LEU A 80 22.55 -1.05 -5.54
C LEU A 80 22.46 0.43 -5.15
N THR A 81 21.49 0.78 -4.31
CA THR A 81 21.36 2.15 -3.79
C THR A 81 22.59 2.57 -2.98
N GLY A 82 23.35 1.59 -2.47
CA GLY A 82 24.53 1.80 -1.62
C GLY A 82 24.20 2.29 -0.21
N MET A 83 22.93 2.57 0.07
CA MET A 83 22.43 3.18 1.30
C MET A 83 21.43 2.28 2.05
N SER A 84 20.90 1.25 1.39
CA SER A 84 19.94 0.31 1.98
C SER A 84 20.04 -1.06 1.31
N TYR A 85 19.55 -2.10 2.00
CA TYR A 85 19.25 -3.40 1.38
C TYR A 85 18.07 -3.31 0.39
N ASP A 86 17.32 -2.21 0.45
CA ASP A 86 16.37 -1.86 -0.59
C ASP A 86 17.09 -1.36 -1.85
N ASN A 87 17.11 -2.22 -2.87
CA ASN A 87 17.64 -1.98 -4.20
C ASN A 87 16.56 -1.80 -5.28
N THR A 88 15.27 -1.86 -4.89
CA THR A 88 14.13 -1.75 -5.80
C THR A 88 13.50 -0.36 -5.69
N GLY A 89 13.59 0.25 -4.51
CA GLY A 89 13.16 1.63 -4.24
C GLY A 89 11.65 1.73 -4.05
N MET A 90 10.88 1.63 -5.13
CA MET A 90 9.43 1.72 -5.08
C MET A 90 8.76 0.83 -6.15
N LEU A 91 7.45 0.64 -6.01
CA LEU A 91 6.64 0.01 -7.04
C LEU A 91 6.63 0.88 -8.31
N GLY A 92 6.58 0.23 -9.47
CA GLY A 92 6.56 0.90 -10.77
C GLY A 92 6.27 -0.06 -11.91
N ALA A 93 6.42 0.41 -13.14
CA ALA A 93 5.99 -0.34 -14.34
C ALA A 93 6.71 -1.69 -14.54
N ASN A 94 7.89 -1.86 -13.94
CA ASN A 94 8.72 -3.06 -14.02
C ASN A 94 8.92 -3.78 -12.66
N SER A 95 8.48 -3.18 -11.56
CA SER A 95 8.62 -3.73 -10.21
C SER A 95 7.24 -3.73 -9.54
N TRP A 96 6.50 -4.83 -9.68
CA TRP A 96 5.11 -4.95 -9.22
C TRP A 96 4.96 -5.44 -7.79
N ARG A 97 6.08 -5.83 -7.18
CA ARG A 97 6.25 -6.24 -5.79
C ARG A 97 7.55 -5.61 -5.31
N HIS A 98 7.57 -5.09 -4.10
CA HIS A 98 8.72 -4.40 -3.52
C HIS A 98 8.86 -4.75 -2.05
N VAL A 99 10.07 -5.01 -1.57
CA VAL A 99 10.40 -5.21 -0.17
C VAL A 99 11.18 -4.00 0.33
N ALA A 100 10.55 -3.26 1.23
CA ALA A 100 11.15 -2.15 1.95
C ALA A 100 11.90 -2.65 3.19
N PHE A 101 13.00 -1.98 3.50
CA PHE A 101 13.82 -2.17 4.69
C PHE A 101 13.87 -0.84 5.46
N VAL A 102 13.18 -0.78 6.60
CA VAL A 102 13.06 0.45 7.39
C VAL A 102 13.75 0.27 8.72
N GLU A 103 14.86 0.98 8.90
CA GLU A 103 15.63 0.99 10.14
C GLU A 103 15.13 2.09 11.07
N GLN A 104 14.84 1.73 12.32
CA GLN A 104 14.44 2.67 13.36
C GLN A 104 15.37 2.54 14.58
N SER A 105 15.83 3.67 15.10
CA SER A 105 16.50 3.75 16.39
C SER A 105 15.50 4.22 17.45
N ARG A 106 14.75 3.29 18.05
CA ARG A 106 13.70 3.57 19.05
C ARG A 106 13.76 2.52 20.17
N PRO A 107 13.31 2.84 21.39
CA PRO A 107 13.04 1.81 22.40
C PRO A 107 12.04 0.81 21.82
N VAL A 108 12.39 -0.48 21.79
CA VAL A 108 11.59 -1.52 21.12
C VAL A 108 10.68 -2.20 22.14
N ASP A 109 9.36 -1.98 22.04
CA ASP A 109 8.32 -2.74 22.75
C ASP A 109 7.94 -4.01 21.94
N LEU A 110 8.93 -4.81 21.57
CA LEU A 110 8.72 -6.15 21.01
C LEU A 110 9.36 -7.18 21.93
N PRO A 111 8.71 -8.32 22.21
CA PRO A 111 9.37 -9.47 22.82
C PRO A 111 10.28 -10.11 21.76
N MET A 112 11.35 -9.43 21.38
CA MET A 112 12.41 -10.04 20.58
C MET A 112 13.03 -11.14 21.43
N PRO A 113 13.24 -12.36 20.90
CA PRO A 113 14.06 -13.34 21.59
C PRO A 113 15.47 -12.75 21.69
N GLY A 114 15.82 -12.26 22.88
CA GLY A 114 17.16 -11.77 23.16
C GLY A 114 18.15 -12.90 22.91
N VAL A 115 18.95 -12.78 21.86
CA VAL A 115 20.12 -13.64 21.68
C VAL A 115 21.16 -13.13 22.67
N GLY A 116 21.05 -13.59 23.91
CA GLY A 116 22.08 -13.37 24.90
C GLY A 116 23.39 -13.99 24.42
N LEU A 117 24.47 -13.22 24.49
CA LEU A 117 25.82 -13.79 24.40
C LEU A 117 25.94 -14.92 25.44
N PRO A 118 26.45 -16.10 25.07
CA PRO A 118 26.64 -17.19 26.03
C PRO A 118 27.51 -16.71 27.20
N GLY A 119 26.94 -16.60 28.41
CA GLY A 119 27.68 -16.40 29.65
C GLY A 119 27.53 -15.06 30.38
N ALA A 120 26.72 -14.10 29.92
CA ALA A 120 26.55 -12.83 30.62
C ALA A 120 25.47 -12.88 31.71
N GLY A 121 25.82 -13.43 32.88
CA GLY A 121 25.02 -13.30 34.10
C GLY A 121 25.37 -12.03 34.88
N GLY A 122 24.37 -11.15 35.06
CA GLY A 122 24.12 -10.27 36.21
C GLY A 122 25.16 -9.21 36.65
N THR A 123 24.78 -7.93 36.63
CA THR A 123 24.65 -7.01 37.80
C THR A 123 24.42 -5.55 37.35
N PRO A 124 23.60 -4.74 38.07
CA PRO A 124 23.39 -3.32 37.75
C PRO A 124 24.19 -2.38 38.66
N GLY A 125 24.80 -1.32 38.09
CA GLY A 125 25.37 -0.23 38.87
C GLY A 125 26.18 0.84 38.11
N ALA A 126 25.68 2.09 38.21
CA ALA A 126 26.41 3.34 38.47
C ALA A 126 27.24 4.09 37.39
N HIS A 127 26.72 5.28 37.06
CA HIS A 127 27.33 6.64 37.05
C HIS A 127 28.57 7.01 36.19
N GLY A 128 28.39 8.00 35.29
CA GLY A 128 29.02 9.33 35.43
C GLY A 128 29.91 9.90 34.30
N LEU A 129 29.56 11.14 33.89
CA LEU A 129 30.40 12.33 33.54
C LEU A 129 30.74 12.70 32.06
N ALA A 130 30.20 13.87 31.62
CA ALA A 130 30.80 15.11 31.04
C ALA A 130 32.10 15.03 30.19
N ASP A 131 32.42 15.82 29.15
CA ASP A 131 31.98 17.08 28.50
C ASP A 131 32.82 17.23 27.19
N GLY A 132 32.45 18.12 26.25
CA GLY A 132 33.38 18.63 25.22
C GLY A 132 32.80 18.95 23.84
N SER A 133 32.61 20.24 23.55
CA SER A 133 32.12 20.78 22.26
C SER A 133 33.10 20.59 21.08
N GLN A 134 32.59 20.46 19.84
CA GLN A 134 33.09 21.20 18.66
C GLN A 134 32.17 21.12 17.43
N THR A 135 32.21 22.18 16.64
CA THR A 135 31.28 22.66 15.59
C THR A 135 31.31 21.97 14.20
N ARG A 136 30.11 21.93 13.57
CA ARG A 136 29.72 22.15 12.14
C ARG A 136 29.95 21.04 11.09
N GLN A 137 28.85 20.55 10.47
CA GLN A 137 28.61 20.48 9.02
C GLN A 137 27.19 19.95 8.68
N ASP A 138 26.46 20.71 7.86
CA ASP A 138 25.12 20.39 7.36
C ASP A 138 25.18 19.23 6.34
N SER A 139 24.58 18.09 6.69
CA SER A 139 24.35 16.95 5.80
C SER A 139 23.08 16.23 6.26
N VAL A 140 22.22 15.85 5.31
CA VAL A 140 20.84 15.35 5.49
C VAL A 140 20.75 13.91 6.01
N LEU A 141 21.80 13.45 6.69
CA LEU A 141 21.84 12.21 7.44
C LEU A 141 21.91 12.61 8.91
N ASN A 142 21.08 12.01 9.76
CA ASN A 142 21.14 12.19 11.22
C ASN A 142 22.53 11.74 11.74
N ALA A 143 23.54 12.61 11.61
CA ALA A 143 24.91 12.37 12.06
C ALA A 143 24.97 12.25 13.59
N GLU A 144 23.96 12.75 14.30
CA GLU A 144 23.76 12.55 15.73
C GLU A 144 23.60 11.06 16.10
N ALA A 145 23.09 10.21 15.19
CA ALA A 145 22.95 8.77 15.45
C ALA A 145 24.25 7.97 15.25
N LEU A 146 25.22 8.51 14.50
CA LEU A 146 26.49 7.84 14.21
C LEU A 146 27.65 8.34 15.08
N ALA A 147 27.53 9.52 15.71
CA ALA A 147 28.55 10.05 16.62
C ALA A 147 28.66 9.28 17.96
N GLU A 148 27.64 8.48 18.31
CA GLU A 148 27.64 7.62 19.52
C GLU A 148 28.01 6.16 19.25
N PHE A 149 28.28 5.77 17.99
CA PHE A 149 28.63 4.39 17.67
C PHE A 149 30.14 4.16 17.82
N ASP A 150 30.57 3.72 19.01
CA ASP A 150 31.89 3.12 19.21
C ASP A 150 31.86 1.62 18.81
N PRO A 151 32.49 1.21 17.69
CA PRO A 151 32.52 -0.18 17.26
C PRO A 151 33.28 -1.12 18.21
N GLN A 152 34.02 -0.59 19.19
CA GLN A 152 34.78 -1.38 20.17
C GLN A 152 34.10 -1.48 21.54
N THR A 153 33.12 -0.62 21.84
CA THR A 153 32.37 -0.64 23.11
C THR A 153 30.85 -0.64 22.86
N GLY A 154 30.33 -1.73 22.29
CA GLY A 154 28.91 -1.89 21.94
C GLY A 154 27.93 -1.78 23.11
N ARG A 155 27.63 -0.57 23.56
CA ARG A 155 26.52 -0.23 24.45
C ARG A 155 25.79 0.99 23.90
N SER A 156 24.81 0.75 23.03
CA SER A 156 23.67 1.66 22.91
C SER A 156 22.95 1.63 24.24
N ALA A 157 23.10 2.68 25.06
CA ALA A 157 22.66 2.63 26.44
C ALA A 157 21.15 2.77 26.63
N ASP A 158 20.34 3.05 25.59
CA ASP A 158 18.85 3.10 25.72
C ASP A 158 18.07 2.98 24.38
N ARG A 159 18.73 2.67 23.24
CA ARG A 159 18.06 2.57 21.92
C ARG A 159 18.37 1.25 21.25
N GLU A 160 17.38 0.38 21.14
CA GLU A 160 17.50 -0.82 20.32
C GLU A 160 17.28 -0.48 18.83
N ILE A 161 18.01 -1.15 17.95
CA ILE A 161 17.78 -1.05 16.51
C ILE A 161 16.62 -1.97 16.18
N ARG A 162 15.59 -1.41 15.56
CA ARG A 162 14.45 -2.15 15.04
C ARG A 162 14.48 -2.14 13.52
N TRP A 163 14.40 -3.32 12.93
CA TRP A 163 14.29 -3.45 11.48
C TRP A 163 12.87 -3.87 11.12
N LEU A 164 12.19 -3.04 10.33
CA LEU A 164 10.87 -3.34 9.79
C LEU A 164 11.03 -3.70 8.32
N MET A 165 10.65 -4.93 7.98
CA MET A 165 10.59 -5.41 6.60
C MET A 165 9.14 -5.50 6.17
N SER A 166 8.80 -4.94 5.01
CA SER A 166 7.44 -4.99 4.47
C SER A 166 7.47 -5.22 2.98
N SER A 167 6.61 -6.12 2.50
CA SER A 167 6.50 -6.41 1.07
C SER A 167 5.27 -5.75 0.47
N ASP A 168 5.46 -4.61 -0.19
CA ASP A 168 4.41 -3.83 -0.84
C ASP A 168 3.97 -4.38 -2.21
N VAL A 169 2.72 -4.10 -2.58
CA VAL A 169 2.04 -4.53 -3.81
C VAL A 169 0.85 -3.63 -4.16
N CYS A 170 0.32 -3.72 -5.39
CA CYS A 170 -0.99 -3.11 -5.71
C CYS A 170 -2.08 -3.59 -4.74
N LYS A 171 -2.93 -2.67 -4.29
CA LYS A 171 -3.94 -2.95 -3.26
C LYS A 171 -5.22 -3.60 -3.78
N HIS A 172 -5.44 -3.64 -5.10
CA HIS A 172 -6.69 -4.15 -5.70
C HIS A 172 -7.94 -3.63 -4.96
N CYS A 173 -7.99 -2.30 -4.80
CA CYS A 173 -8.99 -1.57 -4.02
C CYS A 173 -10.42 -1.93 -4.44
N THR A 174 -11.37 -1.91 -3.51
CA THR A 174 -12.80 -2.08 -3.80
C THR A 174 -13.25 -1.02 -4.80
N HIS A 175 -13.15 0.25 -4.44
CA HIS A 175 -13.21 1.37 -5.38
C HIS A 175 -11.80 1.67 -5.87
N ALA A 176 -11.56 1.47 -7.17
CA ALA A 176 -10.24 1.57 -7.73
C ALA A 176 -10.14 2.81 -8.61
N GLY A 177 -9.60 3.90 -8.06
CA GLY A 177 -9.47 5.16 -8.80
C GLY A 177 -8.76 5.02 -10.15
N CYS A 178 -7.80 4.08 -10.28
CA CYS A 178 -7.16 3.78 -11.55
C CYS A 178 -8.12 3.18 -12.60
N LEU A 179 -9.04 2.31 -12.19
CA LEU A 179 -10.09 1.75 -13.05
C LEU A 179 -11.09 2.84 -13.43
N ASP A 180 -11.56 3.62 -12.44
CA ASP A 180 -12.61 4.61 -12.63
C ASP A 180 -12.27 5.70 -13.66
N VAL A 181 -10.98 6.05 -13.79
CA VAL A 181 -10.52 7.10 -14.72
C VAL A 181 -10.04 6.57 -16.06
N CYS A 182 -10.03 5.25 -16.29
CA CYS A 182 -9.48 4.67 -17.51
C CYS A 182 -10.43 4.91 -18.70
N PRO A 183 -10.06 5.74 -19.70
CA PRO A 183 -10.99 6.10 -20.77
C PRO A 183 -11.15 4.99 -21.82
N THR A 184 -10.23 4.01 -21.86
CA THR A 184 -10.23 2.95 -22.87
C THR A 184 -10.87 1.64 -22.38
N GLY A 185 -11.14 1.50 -21.08
CA GLY A 185 -11.51 0.22 -20.48
C GLY A 185 -10.35 -0.78 -20.36
N ALA A 186 -9.09 -0.33 -20.53
CA ALA A 186 -7.92 -1.19 -20.36
C ALA A 186 -7.76 -1.68 -18.90
N LEU A 187 -8.22 -0.92 -17.91
CA LEU A 187 -8.33 -1.38 -16.53
C LEU A 187 -9.72 -1.94 -16.29
N PHE A 188 -9.80 -3.17 -15.79
CA PHE A 188 -11.06 -3.85 -15.54
C PHE A 188 -11.03 -4.64 -14.24
N ARG A 189 -12.22 -5.01 -13.77
CA ARG A 189 -12.43 -5.91 -12.63
C ARG A 189 -12.57 -7.33 -13.15
N THR A 190 -11.89 -8.28 -12.53
CA THR A 190 -12.04 -9.72 -12.79
C THR A 190 -13.21 -10.29 -11.99
N GLU A 191 -13.61 -11.51 -12.34
CA GLU A 191 -14.57 -12.34 -11.61
C GLU A 191 -14.13 -12.66 -10.17
N PHE A 192 -12.84 -12.53 -9.88
CA PHE A 192 -12.26 -12.70 -8.55
C PHE A 192 -12.22 -11.39 -7.73
N GLY A 193 -12.83 -10.30 -8.24
CA GLY A 193 -12.84 -8.98 -7.61
C GLY A 193 -11.50 -8.24 -7.67
N THR A 194 -10.56 -8.66 -8.51
CA THR A 194 -9.23 -8.06 -8.64
C THR A 194 -9.20 -7.06 -9.80
N VAL A 195 -8.41 -5.98 -9.67
CA VAL A 195 -8.20 -5.02 -10.77
C VAL A 195 -7.03 -5.44 -11.65
N VAL A 196 -7.18 -5.49 -12.97
CA VAL A 196 -6.11 -5.90 -13.92
C VAL A 196 -5.99 -4.89 -15.07
N VAL A 197 -4.79 -4.74 -15.62
CA VAL A 197 -4.53 -3.96 -16.84
C VAL A 197 -4.47 -4.92 -18.04
N GLN A 198 -5.25 -4.65 -19.08
CA GLN A 198 -5.16 -5.27 -20.41
C GLN A 198 -4.18 -4.46 -21.26
N GLY A 199 -2.96 -4.98 -21.41
CA GLY A 199 -1.88 -4.28 -22.08
C GLY A 199 -2.14 -4.04 -23.57
N ASP A 200 -2.94 -4.87 -24.23
CA ASP A 200 -3.32 -4.72 -25.64
C ASP A 200 -4.37 -3.63 -25.88
N ILE A 201 -5.16 -3.26 -24.87
CA ILE A 201 -6.16 -2.18 -24.92
C ILE A 201 -5.56 -0.83 -24.46
N CYS A 202 -4.49 -0.87 -23.66
CA CYS A 202 -3.89 0.32 -23.09
C CYS A 202 -3.27 1.23 -24.17
N ASN A 203 -3.72 2.48 -24.23
CA ASN A 203 -3.18 3.50 -25.13
C ASN A 203 -2.11 4.42 -24.49
N GLY A 204 -1.74 4.16 -23.24
CA GLY A 204 -0.70 4.94 -22.53
C GLY A 204 -1.09 6.36 -22.12
N CYS A 205 -2.37 6.70 -22.00
CA CYS A 205 -2.77 8.07 -21.60
C CYS A 205 -2.35 8.49 -20.16
N GLY A 206 -2.04 7.51 -19.30
CA GLY A 206 -1.49 7.77 -17.97
C GLY A 206 -2.46 8.29 -16.90
N TYR A 207 -3.75 8.47 -17.18
CA TYR A 207 -4.71 9.04 -16.21
C TYR A 207 -4.83 8.24 -14.91
N CYS A 208 -4.63 6.93 -15.01
CA CYS A 208 -4.68 6.02 -13.87
C CYS A 208 -3.49 6.18 -12.91
N VAL A 209 -2.37 6.76 -13.33
CA VAL A 209 -1.17 6.98 -12.50
C VAL A 209 -1.47 7.97 -11.36
N PRO A 210 -1.87 9.23 -11.62
CA PRO A 210 -2.21 10.17 -10.54
C PRO A 210 -3.52 9.82 -9.81
N ALA A 211 -4.38 8.98 -10.39
CA ALA A 211 -5.62 8.57 -9.75
C ALA A 211 -5.44 7.45 -8.70
N CYS A 212 -4.28 6.79 -8.68
CA CYS A 212 -4.00 5.76 -7.68
C CYS A 212 -3.53 6.41 -6.37
N PRO A 213 -4.28 6.30 -5.26
CA PRO A 213 -3.87 6.92 -4.00
C PRO A 213 -2.61 6.31 -3.39
N TYR A 214 -2.21 5.13 -3.86
CA TYR A 214 -1.02 4.41 -3.40
C TYR A 214 0.20 4.58 -4.31
N GLY A 215 0.07 5.20 -5.50
CA GLY A 215 1.19 5.39 -6.43
C GLY A 215 1.80 4.10 -7.01
N VAL A 216 1.04 3.00 -7.09
CA VAL A 216 1.56 1.65 -7.43
C VAL A 216 1.40 1.24 -8.91
N ILE A 217 0.80 2.10 -9.73
CA ILE A 217 0.64 1.92 -11.18
C ILE A 217 1.43 3.00 -11.89
N ASP A 218 2.25 2.60 -12.86
CA ASP A 218 3.13 3.53 -13.56
C ASP A 218 3.27 3.17 -15.05
N GLN A 219 3.69 4.15 -15.84
CA GLN A 219 3.94 4.03 -17.27
C GLN A 219 5.36 3.53 -17.54
N ARG A 220 5.49 2.53 -18.41
CA ARG A 220 6.80 2.08 -18.87
C ARG A 220 7.29 3.01 -19.98
N LYS A 221 8.49 3.56 -19.84
CA LYS A 221 9.01 4.63 -20.71
C LYS A 221 9.17 4.22 -22.19
N ASP A 222 9.51 2.98 -22.47
CA ASP A 222 9.72 2.46 -23.84
C ASP A 222 8.41 2.09 -24.54
N ASP A 223 7.45 1.59 -23.77
CA ASP A 223 6.18 1.03 -24.25
C ASP A 223 5.02 2.04 -24.17
N GLY A 224 5.15 3.06 -23.33
CA GLY A 224 4.10 4.05 -23.02
C GLY A 224 2.90 3.48 -22.26
N ARG A 225 2.71 2.17 -22.23
CA ARG A 225 1.64 1.48 -21.50
C ARG A 225 1.87 1.49 -20.00
N VAL A 226 0.77 1.37 -19.26
CA VAL A 226 0.80 1.29 -17.79
C VAL A 226 0.87 -0.15 -17.32
N PHE A 227 1.53 -0.35 -16.18
CA PHE A 227 1.69 -1.67 -15.59
C PHE A 227 1.60 -1.58 -14.06
N LYS A 228 1.14 -2.69 -13.46
CA LYS A 228 1.04 -2.91 -12.02
C LYS A 228 0.84 -4.39 -11.75
N CYS A 229 0.87 -4.79 -10.48
CA CYS A 229 0.45 -6.14 -10.08
C CYS A 229 -0.96 -6.48 -10.58
N THR A 230 -1.12 -7.71 -11.07
CA THR A 230 -2.35 -8.29 -11.62
C THR A 230 -3.00 -9.29 -10.66
N LEU A 231 -2.50 -9.40 -9.43
CA LEU A 231 -2.76 -10.50 -8.50
C LEU A 231 -2.49 -11.89 -9.12
N CYS A 232 -1.62 -11.97 -10.13
CA CYS A 232 -1.40 -13.16 -10.95
C CYS A 232 -2.71 -13.73 -11.50
N TYR A 233 -3.54 -12.87 -12.11
CA TYR A 233 -4.84 -13.25 -12.68
C TYR A 233 -4.79 -14.51 -13.56
N ASP A 234 -3.74 -14.60 -14.38
CA ASP A 234 -3.42 -15.76 -15.21
C ASP A 234 -3.25 -17.06 -14.40
N ARG A 235 -2.60 -17.01 -13.23
CA ARG A 235 -2.46 -18.15 -12.32
C ARG A 235 -3.77 -18.46 -11.60
N THR A 236 -4.48 -17.43 -11.14
CA THR A 236 -5.71 -17.61 -10.37
C THR A 236 -6.83 -18.22 -11.22
N LEU A 237 -6.86 -17.91 -12.53
CA LEU A 237 -7.74 -18.57 -13.50
C LEU A 237 -7.55 -20.10 -13.51
N ASP A 238 -6.32 -20.57 -13.37
CA ASP A 238 -5.98 -21.99 -13.32
C ASP A 238 -6.01 -22.57 -11.88
N GLY A 239 -6.55 -21.82 -10.92
CA GLY A 239 -6.60 -22.24 -9.51
C GLY A 239 -5.23 -22.29 -8.83
N LEU A 240 -4.21 -21.68 -9.41
CA LEU A 240 -2.85 -21.62 -8.87
C LEU A 240 -2.69 -20.39 -7.96
N MET A 241 -1.94 -20.57 -6.87
CA MET A 241 -1.55 -19.48 -5.99
C MET A 241 -0.63 -18.49 -6.71
N PRO A 242 -0.75 -17.16 -6.49
CA PRO A 242 0.15 -16.16 -7.06
C PRO A 242 1.63 -16.44 -6.76
N ALA A 243 2.51 -16.09 -7.69
CA ALA A 243 3.93 -16.44 -7.63
C ALA A 243 4.63 -15.89 -6.37
N CYS A 244 4.32 -14.65 -5.99
CA CYS A 244 4.90 -14.00 -4.81
C CYS A 244 4.46 -14.63 -3.48
N ALA A 245 3.22 -15.13 -3.39
CA ALA A 245 2.73 -15.86 -2.22
C ALA A 245 3.33 -17.27 -2.16
N THR A 246 3.40 -17.96 -3.31
CA THR A 246 4.03 -19.29 -3.44
C THR A 246 5.49 -19.27 -3.00
N ALA A 247 6.23 -18.20 -3.31
CA ALA A 247 7.64 -18.07 -2.99
C ALA A 247 7.94 -17.59 -1.56
N CYS A 248 6.93 -17.22 -0.76
CA CYS A 248 7.15 -16.65 0.56
C CYS A 248 7.50 -17.75 1.59
N PRO A 249 8.73 -17.80 2.11
CA PRO A 249 9.17 -18.91 2.96
C PRO A 249 8.59 -18.86 4.39
N THR A 250 8.12 -17.69 4.82
CA THR A 250 7.62 -17.47 6.19
C THR A 250 6.10 -17.29 6.24
N GLU A 251 5.41 -17.47 5.12
CA GLU A 251 3.97 -17.20 4.99
C GLU A 251 3.58 -15.78 5.43
N SER A 252 4.53 -14.83 5.34
CA SER A 252 4.25 -13.40 5.47
C SER A 252 3.24 -12.94 4.44
N ILE A 253 3.18 -13.59 3.28
CA ILE A 253 2.25 -13.29 2.19
C ILE A 253 1.29 -14.47 2.08
N GLN A 254 0.03 -14.25 2.44
CA GLN A 254 -1.03 -15.26 2.37
C GLN A 254 -2.00 -14.89 1.26
N PHE A 255 -2.47 -15.90 0.51
CA PHE A 255 -3.44 -15.76 -0.58
C PHE A 255 -4.64 -16.66 -0.35
N GLY A 256 -5.82 -16.20 -0.72
CA GLY A 256 -7.07 -16.95 -0.60
C GLY A 256 -8.30 -16.05 -0.65
N ASN A 257 -9.44 -16.60 -0.19
CA ASN A 257 -10.70 -15.87 -0.04
C ASN A 257 -10.51 -14.68 0.90
N LEU A 258 -10.96 -13.49 0.49
CA LEU A 258 -10.70 -12.25 1.21
C LEU A 258 -11.28 -12.26 2.63
N ASP A 259 -12.50 -12.79 2.81
CA ASP A 259 -13.15 -12.85 4.13
C ASP A 259 -12.40 -13.75 5.12
N GLU A 260 -11.88 -14.87 4.63
CA GLU A 260 -11.07 -15.79 5.44
C GLU A 260 -9.73 -15.16 5.82
N LEU A 261 -9.08 -14.48 4.87
CA LEU A 261 -7.86 -13.73 5.12
C LEU A 261 -8.11 -12.62 6.13
N GLN A 262 -9.23 -11.91 6.01
CA GLN A 262 -9.65 -10.90 6.95
C GLN A 262 -9.84 -11.51 8.35
N ALA A 263 -10.56 -12.63 8.49
CA ALA A 263 -10.72 -13.28 9.80
C ALA A 263 -9.38 -13.69 10.43
N ARG A 264 -8.46 -14.25 9.62
CA ARG A 264 -7.09 -14.59 10.07
C ARG A 264 -6.32 -13.37 10.57
N ALA A 265 -6.41 -12.27 9.84
CA ALA A 265 -5.71 -11.04 10.18
C ALA A 265 -6.20 -10.40 11.48
N ASP A 266 -7.51 -10.45 11.75
CA ASP A 266 -8.08 -10.00 13.03
C ASP A 266 -7.56 -10.83 14.20
N ALA A 267 -7.54 -12.16 14.04
CA ALA A 267 -7.00 -13.05 15.06
C ALA A 267 -5.50 -12.79 15.31
N ARG A 268 -4.72 -12.58 14.24
CA ARG A 268 -3.29 -12.25 14.32
C ARG A 268 -3.06 -10.91 15.02
N LEU A 269 -3.84 -9.88 14.68
CA LEU A 269 -3.79 -8.59 15.34
C LEU A 269 -4.09 -8.72 16.84
N ALA A 270 -5.14 -9.45 17.20
CA ALA A 270 -5.49 -9.69 18.61
C ALA A 270 -4.35 -10.36 19.37
N THR A 271 -3.73 -11.40 18.78
CA THR A 271 -2.55 -12.07 19.36
C THR A 271 -1.40 -11.10 19.61
N LEU A 272 -1.08 -10.23 18.64
CA LEU A 272 0.02 -9.25 18.80
C LEU A 272 -0.30 -8.20 19.87
N LYS A 273 -1.55 -7.77 19.98
CA LYS A 273 -1.99 -6.84 21.04
C LYS A 273 -1.88 -7.47 22.43
N GLU A 274 -2.27 -8.75 22.57
CA GLU A 274 -2.10 -9.53 23.81
C GLU A 274 -0.63 -9.71 24.18
N GLN A 275 0.25 -9.87 23.17
CA GLN A 275 1.71 -9.94 23.34
C GLN A 275 2.36 -8.58 23.64
N GLY A 276 1.58 -7.51 23.77
CA GLY A 276 2.08 -6.18 24.12
C GLY A 276 2.47 -5.29 22.93
N VAL A 277 2.31 -5.76 21.68
CA VAL A 277 2.68 -4.98 20.49
C VAL A 277 1.58 -3.95 20.17
N GLN A 278 1.58 -2.86 20.94
CA GLN A 278 0.51 -1.85 20.89
C GLN A 278 0.46 -1.06 19.58
N THR A 279 1.55 -0.97 18.83
CA THR A 279 1.61 -0.27 17.55
C THR A 279 1.03 -1.07 16.39
N ALA A 280 0.79 -2.39 16.57
CA ALA A 280 0.26 -3.27 15.53
C ALA A 280 -1.11 -2.80 15.04
N ARG A 281 -1.35 -2.86 13.72
CA ARG A 281 -2.60 -2.43 13.09
C ARG A 281 -2.85 -3.15 11.77
N LEU A 282 -4.09 -3.15 11.32
CA LEU A 282 -4.47 -3.61 9.99
C LEU A 282 -4.65 -2.40 9.07
N TYR A 283 -4.05 -2.46 7.88
CA TYR A 283 -4.04 -1.40 6.89
C TYR A 283 -4.66 -1.87 5.56
N GLY A 284 -5.62 -1.12 5.03
CA GLY A 284 -6.41 -1.50 3.84
C GLY A 284 -7.49 -2.56 4.10
N ARG A 285 -7.69 -2.95 5.36
CA ARG A 285 -8.78 -3.86 5.76
C ARG A 285 -10.13 -3.16 5.82
N ASP A 286 -10.15 -1.95 6.37
CA ASP A 286 -11.39 -1.26 6.74
C ASP A 286 -12.22 -0.94 5.49
N GLU A 287 -13.37 -1.59 5.37
CA GLU A 287 -14.29 -1.38 4.24
C GLU A 287 -14.97 0.01 4.30
N GLY A 288 -14.93 0.68 5.45
CA GLY A 288 -15.38 2.06 5.60
C GLY A 288 -14.35 3.11 5.20
N ASP A 289 -13.15 2.70 4.76
CA ASP A 289 -12.08 3.62 4.37
C ASP A 289 -12.38 4.36 3.03
N GLY A 290 -11.50 5.28 2.66
CA GLY A 290 -11.63 6.08 1.45
C GLY A 290 -11.59 5.31 0.13
N VAL A 291 -11.29 4.00 0.14
CA VAL A 291 -11.28 3.13 -1.05
C VAL A 291 -12.24 1.95 -0.94
N GLY A 292 -12.99 1.83 0.15
CA GLY A 292 -13.92 0.72 0.40
C GLY A 292 -13.24 -0.59 0.83
N GLY A 293 -12.04 -0.50 1.41
CA GLY A 293 -11.16 -1.63 1.67
C GLY A 293 -10.38 -2.12 0.43
N ALA A 294 -9.45 -3.03 0.66
CA ALA A 294 -8.49 -3.51 -0.33
C ALA A 294 -8.51 -5.02 -0.50
N GLY A 295 -8.29 -5.49 -1.74
CA GLY A 295 -8.02 -6.89 -2.02
C GLY A 295 -6.63 -7.34 -1.56
N ALA A 296 -5.69 -6.42 -1.37
CA ALA A 296 -4.40 -6.69 -0.72
C ALA A 296 -4.20 -5.73 0.44
N PHE A 297 -4.18 -6.29 1.65
CA PHE A 297 -4.13 -5.56 2.92
C PHE A 297 -3.04 -6.13 3.84
N PHE A 298 -2.71 -5.39 4.89
CA PHE A 298 -1.47 -5.60 5.65
C PHE A 298 -1.72 -5.62 7.15
N LEU A 299 -0.95 -6.42 7.87
CA LEU A 299 -0.69 -6.19 9.29
C LEU A 299 0.64 -5.47 9.41
N LEU A 300 0.60 -4.23 9.90
CA LEU A 300 1.76 -3.37 10.10
C LEU A 300 2.12 -3.33 11.58
N LEU A 301 3.41 -3.15 11.87
CA LEU A 301 3.93 -3.03 13.23
C LEU A 301 4.18 -1.57 13.67
N ASP A 302 3.89 -0.60 12.80
CA ASP A 302 4.03 0.84 13.04
C ASP A 302 3.01 1.59 12.17
N GLU A 303 3.04 2.92 12.21
CA GLU A 303 2.23 3.80 11.35
C GLU A 303 2.45 3.50 9.84
N PRO A 304 1.42 3.57 8.97
CA PRO A 304 1.55 3.34 7.54
C PRO A 304 2.67 4.17 6.87
N GLU A 305 2.85 5.41 7.30
CA GLU A 305 3.83 6.35 6.76
C GLU A 305 5.28 5.87 6.96
N VAL A 306 5.54 5.08 8.01
CA VAL A 306 6.85 4.44 8.24
C VAL A 306 7.21 3.53 7.07
N TYR A 307 6.21 2.93 6.43
CA TYR A 307 6.36 2.05 5.28
C TYR A 307 6.18 2.77 3.94
N GLY A 308 6.05 4.10 3.94
CA GLY A 308 5.75 4.89 2.73
C GLY A 308 4.32 4.75 2.25
N LEU A 309 3.41 4.23 3.09
CA LEU A 309 1.99 4.07 2.76
C LEU A 309 1.21 5.32 3.19
N PRO A 310 0.23 5.78 2.38
CA PRO A 310 -0.63 6.91 2.76
C PRO A 310 -1.50 6.54 3.98
N PRO A 311 -1.68 7.41 4.99
CA PRO A 311 -2.46 7.07 6.18
C PRO A 311 -3.97 6.93 5.92
N ASP A 312 -4.52 7.76 5.03
CA ASP A 312 -5.94 7.79 4.67
C ASP A 312 -6.07 7.86 3.13
N PRO A 313 -5.92 6.73 2.42
CA PRO A 313 -6.03 6.68 0.97
C PRO A 313 -7.49 6.87 0.54
N VAL A 314 -7.72 7.75 -0.43
CA VAL A 314 -9.07 8.11 -0.89
C VAL A 314 -9.13 8.05 -2.42
N VAL A 315 -10.21 7.49 -2.96
CA VAL A 315 -10.43 7.53 -4.41
C VAL A 315 -10.85 8.93 -4.88
N PRO A 316 -10.38 9.41 -6.05
CA PRO A 316 -10.83 10.68 -6.61
C PRO A 316 -12.35 10.75 -6.85
N THR A 317 -12.98 9.60 -7.09
CA THR A 317 -14.43 9.47 -7.34
C THR A 317 -15.28 9.84 -6.13
N ARG A 318 -14.73 9.77 -4.90
CA ARG A 318 -15.42 10.15 -3.66
C ARG A 318 -15.92 11.60 -3.70
N ASP A 319 -15.11 12.50 -4.24
CA ASP A 319 -15.37 13.93 -4.19
C ASP A 319 -16.15 14.43 -5.42
N LEU A 320 -16.42 13.57 -6.41
CA LEU A 320 -17.16 13.92 -7.63
C LEU A 320 -18.51 14.60 -7.36
N PRO A 321 -19.39 14.11 -6.46
CA PRO A 321 -20.67 14.77 -6.19
C PRO A 321 -20.51 16.20 -5.69
N ALA A 322 -19.50 16.46 -4.85
CA ALA A 322 -19.21 17.81 -4.34
C ALA A 322 -18.62 18.72 -5.44
N LEU A 323 -17.76 18.17 -6.29
CA LEU A 323 -17.21 18.88 -7.45
C LEU A 323 -18.31 19.29 -8.43
N TRP A 324 -19.24 18.40 -8.77
CA TRP A 324 -20.36 18.72 -9.66
C TRP A 324 -21.31 19.79 -9.09
N LYS A 325 -21.59 19.74 -7.78
CA LYS A 325 -22.35 20.81 -7.10
C LYS A 325 -21.62 22.16 -7.19
N SER A 326 -20.31 22.16 -6.95
CA SER A 326 -19.48 23.37 -7.01
C SER A 326 -19.40 23.94 -8.43
N ALA A 327 -19.22 23.08 -9.43
CA ALA A 327 -19.22 23.46 -10.84
C ALA A 327 -20.58 24.04 -11.28
N GLY A 328 -21.68 23.42 -10.86
CA GLY A 328 -23.03 23.93 -11.11
C GLY A 328 -23.28 25.29 -10.48
N ALA A 329 -22.83 25.50 -9.24
CA ALA A 329 -22.91 26.80 -8.57
C ALA A 329 -22.08 27.87 -9.31
N ALA A 330 -20.85 27.55 -9.71
CA ALA A 330 -19.99 28.46 -10.47
C ALA A 330 -20.60 28.83 -11.83
N ALA A 331 -21.18 27.85 -12.55
CA ALA A 331 -21.88 28.09 -13.80
C ALA A 331 -23.10 29.01 -13.61
N ALA A 332 -23.89 28.82 -12.56
CA ALA A 332 -25.02 29.68 -12.24
C ALA A 332 -24.59 31.12 -11.93
N VAL A 333 -23.49 31.33 -11.20
CA VAL A 333 -22.90 32.65 -10.95
C VAL A 333 -22.45 33.30 -12.25
N MET A 334 -21.73 32.57 -13.11
CA MET A 334 -21.30 33.09 -14.41
C MET A 334 -22.49 33.50 -15.29
N LEU A 335 -23.54 32.68 -15.35
CA LEU A 335 -24.77 33.01 -16.09
C LEU A 335 -25.46 34.25 -15.52
N GLY A 336 -25.50 34.41 -14.19
CA GLY A 336 -26.04 35.60 -13.52
C GLY A 336 -25.25 36.87 -13.84
N VAL A 337 -23.91 36.79 -13.87
CA VAL A 337 -23.03 37.90 -14.28
C VAL A 337 -23.29 38.27 -15.75
N ILE A 338 -23.35 37.29 -16.65
CA ILE A 338 -23.63 37.53 -18.07
C ILE A 338 -25.01 38.17 -18.25
N ALA A 339 -26.05 37.63 -17.59
CA ALA A 339 -27.40 38.17 -17.67
C ALA A 339 -27.48 39.61 -17.14
N SER A 340 -26.81 39.91 -16.03
CA SER A 340 -26.78 41.27 -15.47
C SER A 340 -26.06 42.26 -16.38
N ALA A 341 -24.96 41.88 -17.03
CA ALA A 341 -24.25 42.70 -17.99
C ALA A 341 -25.09 42.98 -19.26
N VAL A 342 -25.80 41.97 -19.78
CA VAL A 342 -26.67 42.09 -20.95
C VAL A 342 -27.92 42.94 -20.64
N LEU A 343 -28.54 42.75 -19.48
CA LEU A 343 -29.71 43.54 -19.07
C LEU A 343 -29.31 44.97 -18.69
N GLY A 344 -28.15 45.16 -18.06
CA GLY A 344 -27.62 46.47 -17.68
C GLY A 344 -27.24 47.34 -18.88
N SER A 345 -26.71 46.75 -19.96
CA SER A 345 -26.38 47.45 -21.20
C SER A 345 -27.60 47.85 -22.05
N ARG A 346 -28.79 47.30 -21.75
CA ARG A 346 -30.05 47.60 -22.44
C ARG A 346 -30.89 48.70 -21.77
N ARG A 347 -30.46 49.28 -20.65
CA ARG A 347 -31.15 50.45 -20.05
C ARG A 347 -30.87 51.69 -20.91
N PRO A 348 -31.90 52.34 -21.51
CA PRO A 348 -31.71 53.61 -22.20
C PRO A 348 -31.31 54.69 -21.19
N ARG A 349 -30.37 55.57 -21.59
CA ARG A 349 -29.96 56.75 -20.81
C ARG A 349 -31.08 57.77 -20.71
#